data_AF-A0A0C2VTX6-F1
#
_entry.id   AF-A0A0C2VTX6-F1
#
_cell.length_a   1.000
_cell.length_b   1.000
_cell.length_c   1.000
_cell.angle_alpha   90.00
_cell.angle_beta   90.00
_cell.angle_gamma   90.00
#
_symmetry.space_group_name_H-M   'P 1'
#
loop_
_entity.id
_entity.type
_entity.pdbx_description
1 polymer ?
#
loop_
_entity_poly.entity_id
_entity_poly.type
_entity_poly.pdbx_seq_one_letter_code
_entity_poly.pdbx_strand_id
1 'polypeptide(L)' 'MSLLIGVIIVILSACLLYWQLKREHEKRNVFLLFILFALSLIGLWLIFDWIVLYLWSS' A
#
# COMPACT_ATOMS: atom_id res chain seq x y z
N MET A 1 -14.74 -4.74 -7.24
CA MET A 1 -14.57 -3.63 -6.26
C MET A 1 -13.26 -3.72 -5.48
N SER A 2 -12.85 -4.92 -5.06
CA SER A 2 -11.62 -5.12 -4.25
C SER A 2 -10.32 -4.61 -4.89
N LEU A 3 -10.17 -4.71 -6.22
CA LEU A 3 -8.95 -4.27 -6.89
C LEU A 3 -8.77 -2.74 -6.90
N LEU A 4 -9.83 -1.98 -7.19
CA LEU A 4 -9.79 -0.51 -7.15
C LEU A 4 -9.38 0.00 -5.76
N ILE A 5 -9.93 -0.62 -4.71
CA ILE A 5 -9.60 -0.28 -3.31
C ILE A 5 -8.13 -0.62 -3.02
N GLY A 6 -7.66 -1.80 -3.42
CA GLY A 6 -6.26 -2.21 -3.26
C GLY A 6 -5.29 -1.23 -3.95
N VAL A 7 -5.58 -0.85 -5.20
CA VAL A 7 -4.76 0.09 -5.98
C VAL A 7 -4.71 1.49 -5.32
N ILE A 8 -5.86 2.00 -4.88
CA ILE A 8 -5.93 3.32 -4.20
C ILE A 8 -5.09 3.31 -2.91
N ILE A 9 -5.20 2.25 -2.11
CA ILE A 9 -4.45 2.10 -0.86
C ILE A 9 -2.94 2.05 -1.14
N VAL A 10 -2.51 1.27 -2.14
CA VAL A 10 -1.10 1.17 -2.51
C VAL A 10 -0.57 2.53 -2.97
N ILE A 11 -1.29 3.24 -3.84
CA ILE A 11 -0.88 4.58 -4.33
C ILE A 11 -0.78 5.59 -3.18
N LEU A 12 -1.78 5.66 -2.31
CA LEU A 12 -1.76 6.57 -1.15
C LEU A 12 -0.62 6.23 -0.19
N SER A 13 -0.38 4.94 0.08
CA SER A 13 0.71 4.49 0.93
C SER A 13 2.09 4.85 0.37
N ALA A 14 2.30 4.67 -0.94
CA ALA A 14 3.54 5.02 -1.63
C ALA A 14 3.80 6.53 -1.61
N CYS A 15 2.76 7.34 -1.84
CA CYS A 15 2.87 8.79 -1.82
C CYS A 15 3.23 9.32 -0.42
N LEU A 16 2.62 8.77 0.63
CA LEU A 16 2.92 9.12 2.02
C LEU A 16 4.30 8.62 2.46
N LEU A 17 4.74 7.45 2.00
CA LEU A 17 6.11 6.97 2.21
C LEU A 17 7.14 7.88 1.54
N TYR A 18 6.90 8.30 0.29
CA TYR A 18 7.76 9.25 -0.41
C TYR A 18 7.84 10.59 0.33
N TRP A 19 6.70 11.09 0.82
CA TRP A 19 6.66 12.31 1.61
C TRP A 19 7.41 12.19 2.95
N GLN A 20 7.30 11.04 3.63
CA GLN A 20 8.08 10.73 4.84
C GLN A 20 9.57 10.60 4.55
N LEU A 21 9.96 10.05 3.40
CA LEU A 21 11.36 9.91 2.99
C LEU A 21 12.02 11.28 2.74
N LYS A 22 11.24 12.25 2.24
CA LYS A 22 11.70 13.63 2.03
C LYS A 22 11.83 14.43 3.32
N ARG A 23 11.25 13.98 4.44
CA ARG A 23 11.38 14.65 5.74
C ARG A 23 12.71 14.31 6.41
N GLU A 24 13.23 15.28 7.16
CA GLU A 24 14.43 15.13 8.00
C GLU A 24 14.31 13.91 8.94
N HIS A 25 15.40 13.13 9.05
CA HIS A 25 15.45 11.87 9.80
C HIS A 25 14.95 11.99 11.24
N GLU A 26 15.17 13.13 11.91
CA GLU A 26 14.76 13.37 13.30
C GLU A 26 13.25 13.54 13.49
N LYS A 27 12.51 13.89 12.43
CA LYS A 27 11.04 14.08 12.47
C LYS A 27 10.29 12.92 11.81
N ARG A 28 10.98 11.87 11.37
CA ARG A 28 10.33 10.69 10.78
C ARG A 28 9.57 9.94 11.85
N ASN A 29 8.26 9.88 11.68
CA ASN A 29 7.40 9.15 12.60
C ASN A 29 7.42 7.66 12.23
N VAL A 30 8.31 6.90 12.86
CA VAL A 30 8.54 5.47 12.56
C VAL A 30 7.26 4.64 12.69
N PHE A 31 6.41 4.97 13.67
CA PHE A 31 5.11 4.33 13.85
C PHE A 31 4.19 4.52 12.63
N LEU A 32 4.19 5.73 12.05
CA LEU A 32 3.41 6.05 10.86
C LEU A 32 3.97 5.32 9.62
N LEU A 33 5.30 5.21 9.49
CA LEU A 33 5.93 4.40 8.44
C LEU A 33 5.53 2.93 8.54
N PHE A 34 5.51 2.37 9.76
CA PHE A 34 5.15 0.97 9.99
C PHE A 34 3.70 0.69 9.61
N ILE A 35 2.77 1.58 9.99
CA ILE A 35 1.37 1.50 9.59
C ILE A 35 1.21 1.61 8.07
N LEU A 36 1.88 2.57 7.43
CA LEU A 36 1.86 2.72 5.97
C LEU A 36 2.38 1.47 5.25
N PHE A 37 3.43 0.86 5.78
CA PHE A 37 3.98 -0.38 5.24
C PHE A 37 2.97 -1.53 5.34
N ALA A 38 2.35 -1.73 6.50
CA ALA A 38 1.30 -2.75 6.68
C ALA A 38 0.10 -2.53 5.75
N LEU A 39 -0.37 -1.28 5.61
CA LEU A 39 -1.43 -0.91 4.67
C LEU A 39 -1.06 -1.21 3.21
N SER A 40 0.19 -0.94 2.83
CA SER A 40 0.70 -1.24 1.49
C SER A 40 0.69 -2.75 1.20
N LEU A 41 1.08 -3.58 2.17
CA LEU A 41 1.03 -5.04 2.06
C LEU A 41 -0.41 -5.55 1.91
N ILE A 42 -1.36 -5.00 2.67
CA ILE A 42 -2.78 -5.35 2.55
C ILE A 42 -3.32 -4.96 1.16
N GLY A 43 -2.96 -3.77 0.68
CA GLY A 43 -3.35 -3.33 -0.67
C GLY A 43 -2.79 -4.22 -1.77
N LEU A 44 -1.51 -4.61 -1.67
CA LEU A 44 -0.87 -5.57 -2.57
C LEU A 44 -1.54 -6.94 -2.54
N TRP A 45 -1.90 -7.43 -1.33
CA TRP A 45 -2.62 -8.69 -1.17
C TRP A 45 -3.97 -8.68 -1.89
N LEU A 46 -4.75 -7.60 -1.76
CA LEU A 46 -6.04 -7.46 -2.43
C LEU A 46 -5.92 -7.44 -3.96
N ILE A 47 -4.84 -6.84 -4.48
CA ILE A 47 -4.54 -6.87 -5.92
C ILE A 47 -4.16 -8.29 -6.34
N PHE A 48 -3.32 -8.97 -5.57
CA PHE A 48 -2.92 -10.35 -5.83
C PHE A 48 -4.10 -11.32 -5.83
N ASP A 49 -4.96 -11.28 -4.81
CA ASP A 49 -6.18 -12.10 -4.73
C ASP A 49 -7.06 -11.91 -5.96
N TRP A 50 -7.22 -10.67 -6.44
CA TRP A 50 -7.98 -10.42 -7.65
C TRP A 50 -7.33 -11.02 -8.90
N ILE A 51 -6.00 -10.91 -9.04
CA ILE A 51 -5.27 -11.49 -10.17
C ILE A 51 -5.45 -13.01 -10.18
N VAL A 52 -5.34 -13.66 -9.02
CA VAL A 52 -5.52 -15.10 -8.88
C VAL A 52 -6.93 -15.52 -9.28
N LEU A 53 -7.95 -14.81 -8.77
CA LEU A 53 -9.34 -15.09 -9.12
C LEU A 53 -9.64 -14.87 -10.61
N TYR A 54 -9.05 -13.82 -11.20
CA TYR A 54 -9.19 -13.54 -12.63
C TYR A 54 -8.54 -14.63 -13.48
N LEU A 55 -7.32 -15.04 -13.12
CA LEU A 55 -6.58 -16.08 -13.84
C LEU A 55 -7.25 -17.45 -13.71
N TRP A 56 -7.81 -17.78 -12.55
CA TRP A 56 -8.53 -19.04 -12.32
C TRP A 56 -9.87 -19.08 -13.08
N SER A 57 -10.55 -17.94 -13.20
CA SER A 57 -11.84 -17.83 -13.88
C SER A 57 -11.74 -17.81 -15.42
N SER A 58 -10.53 -17.79 -15.99
CA SER A 58 -10.27 -17.76 -17.44
C SER A 58 -9.77 -19.10 -17.95
#